data_AF-A0A0T9UVD3-F1
#
_entry.id   AF-A0A0T9UVD3-F1
#
_cell.length_a   1.000
_cell.length_b   1.000
_cell.length_c   1.000
_cell.angle_alpha   90.00
_cell.angle_beta   90.00
_cell.angle_gamma   90.00
#
_symmetry.space_group_name_H-M   'P 1'
#
loop_
_entity.id
_entity.type
_entity.pdbx_description
1 polymer ?
#
loop_
_entity_poly.entity_id
_entity_poly.type
_entity_poly.pdbx_seq_one_letter_code
_entity_poly.pdbx_strand_id
1 'polypeptide(L)' 'MNERRGNPPFQFRLDPALRSEMEEAQKLDGDESLAAWIKRIIRKELQSRNVEPRK' A
#
# COMPACT_ATOMS: atom_id res chain seq x y z
N MET A 1 -22.92 2.99 18.52
CA MET A 1 -22.38 2.14 17.43
C MET A 1 -21.06 2.76 17.00
N ASN A 2 -19.96 2.00 16.98
CA ASN A 2 -18.62 2.53 16.69
C ASN A 2 -18.58 3.17 15.29
N GLU A 3 -18.61 4.50 15.22
CA GLU A 3 -18.24 5.26 14.03
C GLU A 3 -16.74 5.06 13.79
N ARG A 4 -16.39 3.96 13.13
CA ARG A 4 -15.05 3.77 12.57
C ARG A 4 -14.86 4.88 11.53
N ARG A 5 -14.29 6.01 11.93
CA ARG A 5 -13.62 6.99 11.07
C ARG A 5 -12.42 6.32 10.41
N GLY A 6 -12.66 5.34 9.55
CA GLY A 6 -11.68 4.75 8.66
C GLY A 6 -11.90 5.33 7.27
N ASN A 7 -10.83 5.77 6.63
CA ASN A 7 -10.88 6.12 5.20
C ASN A 7 -11.59 4.98 4.44
N PRO A 8 -12.45 5.29 3.45
CA PRO A 8 -13.19 4.26 2.73
C PRO A 8 -12.22 3.23 2.15
N PRO A 9 -12.52 1.92 2.26
CA PRO A 9 -11.66 0.89 1.73
C PRO A 9 -11.59 1.01 0.20
N PHE A 10 -10.38 1.12 -0.34
CA PHE A 10 -10.17 1.02 -1.78
C PHE A 10 -10.06 -0.46 -2.16
N GLN A 11 -11.00 -0.95 -2.96
CA GLN A 11 -10.93 -2.31 -3.48
C GLN A 11 -9.88 -2.37 -4.59
N PHE A 12 -8.84 -3.16 -4.36
CA PHE A 12 -7.75 -3.36 -5.32
C PHE A 12 -7.83 -4.77 -5.88
N ARG A 13 -8.10 -4.88 -7.18
CA ARG A 13 -8.07 -6.16 -7.89
C ARG A 13 -6.66 -6.40 -8.42
N LEU A 14 -6.07 -7.48 -7.96
CA LEU A 14 -4.75 -7.94 -8.41
C LEU A 14 -4.91 -9.24 -9.18
N ASP A 15 -4.17 -9.36 -10.27
CA ASP A 15 -3.90 -10.65 -10.86
C ASP A 15 -3.16 -11.54 -9.82
N PRO A 16 -3.47 -12.86 -9.74
CA PRO A 16 -2.82 -13.74 -8.78
C PRO A 16 -1.29 -13.77 -8.87
N ALA A 17 -0.72 -13.67 -10.07
CA ALA A 17 0.73 -13.67 -10.26
C ALA A 17 1.34 -12.41 -9.64
N LEU A 18 0.76 -11.24 -9.98
CA LEU A 18 1.20 -9.96 -9.42
C LEU A 18 1.10 -9.94 -7.89
N ARG A 19 0.03 -10.52 -7.31
CA ARG A 19 -0.07 -10.64 -5.85
C ARG A 19 1.08 -11.45 -5.26
N SER A 20 1.43 -12.57 -5.87
CA SER A 20 2.54 -13.42 -5.42
C SER A 20 3.87 -12.67 -5.43
N GLU A 21 4.16 -11.95 -6.52
CA GLU A 21 5.37 -11.13 -6.66
C GLU A 21 5.44 -10.03 -5.58
N MET A 22 4.31 -9.38 -5.30
CA MET A 22 4.23 -8.36 -4.25
C MET A 22 4.41 -8.95 -2.85
N GLU A 23 3.87 -10.13 -2.57
CA GLU A 23 4.04 -10.82 -1.28
C GLU A 23 5.50 -11.28 -1.08
N GLU A 24 6.20 -11.69 -2.13
CA GLU A 24 7.63 -12.00 -2.07
C GLU A 24 8.47 -10.74 -1.80
N ALA A 25 8.24 -9.66 -2.57
CA ALA A 25 8.93 -8.40 -2.35
C ALA A 25 8.67 -7.81 -0.95
N GLN A 26 7.44 -7.92 -0.45
CA GLN A 26 7.09 -7.51 0.91
C GLN A 26 7.88 -8.28 1.98
N LYS A 27 8.07 -9.58 1.81
CA LYS A 27 8.88 -10.39 2.73
C LYS A 27 10.35 -10.01 2.68
N LEU A 28 10.89 -9.77 1.48
CA LEU A 28 12.29 -9.35 1.30
C LEU A 28 12.55 -7.97 1.95
N ASP A 29 11.59 -7.06 1.85
CA ASP A 29 11.68 -5.73 2.45
C ASP A 29 11.40 -5.72 3.96
N GLY A 30 10.86 -6.81 4.52
CA GLY A 30 10.60 -6.96 5.96
C GLY A 30 9.40 -6.16 6.49
N ASP A 31 8.52 -5.66 5.62
CA ASP A 31 7.31 -4.96 6.05
C ASP A 31 6.33 -5.91 6.76
N GLU A 32 5.56 -5.42 7.73
CA GLU A 32 4.66 -6.26 8.55
C GLU A 32 3.44 -6.81 7.77
N SER A 33 3.08 -6.17 6.66
CA SER A 33 1.95 -6.60 5.82
C SER A 33 2.05 -6.05 4.41
N LEU A 34 1.39 -6.73 3.46
CA LEU A 34 1.26 -6.26 2.08
C LEU A 34 0.67 -4.83 2.00
N ALA A 35 -0.29 -4.51 2.86
CA ALA A 35 -0.88 -3.17 2.91
C ALA A 35 0.12 -2.09 3.39
N ALA A 36 0.97 -2.41 4.36
CA ALA A 36 2.04 -1.51 4.82
C ALA A 36 3.07 -1.29 3.71
N TRP A 37 3.50 -2.38 3.08
CA TRP A 37 4.42 -2.38 1.95
C TRP A 37 3.88 -1.53 0.78
N ILE A 38 2.65 -1.78 0.32
CA ILE A 38 2.00 -1.01 -0.74
C ILE A 38 1.97 0.49 -0.39
N LYS A 39 1.56 0.86 0.83
CA LYS A 39 1.55 2.27 1.26
C LYS A 39 2.94 2.90 1.19
N ARG A 40 3.99 2.17 1.56
CA ARG A 40 5.38 2.65 1.51
C ARG A 40 5.84 2.85 0.06
N ILE A 41 5.59 1.87 -0.82
CA ILE A 41 5.94 1.96 -2.25
C ILE A 41 5.21 3.13 -2.91
N ILE A 42 3.90 3.27 -2.71
CA ILE A 42 3.12 4.39 -3.25
C ILE A 42 3.64 5.73 -2.74
N ARG A 43 3.93 5.86 -1.44
CA ARG A 43 4.49 7.12 -0.90
C ARG A 43 5.84 7.46 -1.51
N LYS A 44 6.73 6.47 -1.68
CA LYS A 44 8.03 6.65 -2.32
C LYS A 44 7.87 7.15 -3.76
N GLU A 45 6.91 6.59 -4.50
CA GLU A 45 6.61 7.01 -5.87
C GLU A 45 5.96 8.40 -5.97
N LEU A 46 5.08 8.75 -5.03
CA LEU A 46 4.53 10.10 -4.97
C LEU A 46 5.60 11.13 -4.65
N GLN A 47 6.51 10.83 -3.71
CA GLN A 47 7.65 11.67 -3.37
C GLN A 47 8.60 11.85 -4.55
N SER A 48 8.90 10.79 -5.31
CA SER A 48 9.77 10.89 -6.50
C SER A 48 9.20 11.84 -7.57
N ARG A 49 7.87 11.98 -7.61
CA ARG A 49 7.14 12.88 -8.51
C ARG A 49 6.88 14.27 -7.91
N ASN A 50 7.44 14.60 -6.75
CA ASN A 50 7.17 15.83 -5.99
C ASN A 50 5.67 16.03 -5.67
N VAL A 51 4.91 14.94 -5.54
CA VAL A 51 3.51 14.97 -5.09
C VAL A 51 3.50 14.82 -3.57
N GLU A 52 3.60 15.95 -2.88
CA GLU A 52 3.54 15.96 -1.42
C GLU A 52 2.09 15.85 -0.92
N PRO A 53 1.85 15.15 0.21
CA PRO A 53 0.55 15.16 0.85
C PRO A 53 0.22 16.60 1.27
N ARG A 54 -0.78 17.20 0.64
CA ARG A 54 -1.33 18.48 1.09
C ARG A 54 -1.92 18.25 2.49
N LYS A 55 -1.32 18.89 3.50
CA LYS A 55 -1.83 18.89 4.88
C LYS A 55 -3.23 19.48 4.96
#